data_AF-T1L640-F1
#
_entry.id   AF-T1L640-F1
#
_cell.length_a   1.000
_cell.length_b   1.000
_cell.length_c   1.000
_cell.angle_alpha   90.00
_cell.angle_beta   90.00
_cell.angle_gamma   90.00
#
_symmetry.space_group_name_H-M   'P 1'
#
loop_
_entity.id
_entity.type
_entity.pdbx_description
1 polymer ?
#
loop_
_entity_poly.entity_id
_entity_poly.type
_entity_poly.pdbx_seq_one_letter_code
_entity_poly.pdbx_strand_id
1 'polypeptide(L)'
;MPTTEVNQDHFSDIPTIEGLRLSYESCFTCGVSWYDHHISLDCAECGGYALQRPCPECGGKCSSYWTRNCAISHEKRRATWEGKCLCK
;
A
#
# COMPACT_ATOMS: atom_id res chain seq x y z
N MET A 1 -19.95 4.09 -48.17
CA MET A 1 -19.09 2.98 -47.68
C MET A 1 -18.02 2.72 -48.73
N PRO A 2 -16.76 2.32 -48.40
CA PRO A 2 -16.18 1.91 -47.11
C PRO A 2 -15.18 2.95 -46.54
N THR A 3 -15.15 3.28 -45.24
CA THR A 3 -14.40 2.68 -44.10
C THR A 3 -12.90 2.45 -44.33
N THR A 4 -12.11 3.36 -43.74
CA THR A 4 -10.78 3.02 -43.22
C THR A 4 -10.62 3.70 -41.86
N GLU A 5 -11.17 3.02 -40.84
CA GLU A 5 -10.82 3.24 -39.44
C GLU A 5 -9.40 2.70 -39.25
N VAL A 6 -8.42 3.59 -39.18
CA VAL A 6 -7.04 3.22 -38.85
C VAL A 6 -6.88 3.42 -37.34
N ASN A 7 -6.91 2.28 -36.64
CA ASN A 7 -6.56 2.02 -35.26
C ASN A 7 -5.96 3.20 -34.48
N GLN A 8 -6.74 3.74 -33.53
CA GLN A 8 -6.17 4.42 -32.38
C GLN A 8 -5.51 3.36 -31.50
N ASP A 9 -4.19 3.21 -31.67
CA ASP A 9 -3.33 2.50 -30.73
C ASP A 9 -3.60 3.05 -29.31
N HIS A 10 -4.22 2.21 -28.48
CA HIS A 10 -4.35 2.39 -27.02
C HIS A 10 -2.96 2.34 -26.37
N PHE A 11 -2.16 3.38 -26.55
CA PHE A 11 -0.89 3.58 -25.82
C PHE A 11 -1.12 4.21 -24.43
N SER A 12 -2.39 4.44 -24.06
CA SER A 12 -2.82 5.18 -22.87
C SER A 12 -2.79 4.41 -21.55
N ASP A 13 -2.54 3.09 -21.58
CA ASP A 13 -2.67 2.22 -20.40
C ASP A 13 -1.32 1.64 -19.92
N ILE A 14 -0.20 2.27 -20.26
CA ILE A 14 1.08 1.96 -19.60
C ILE A 14 1.12 2.77 -18.30
N PRO A 15 0.97 2.14 -17.13
CA PRO A 15 1.04 2.86 -15.87
C PRO A 15 2.44 3.46 -15.72
N THR A 16 2.48 4.75 -15.35
CA THR A 16 3.73 5.41 -14.99
C THR A 16 4.34 4.73 -13.77
N ILE A 17 5.65 4.86 -13.58
CA ILE A 17 6.32 4.31 -12.39
C ILE A 17 5.67 4.83 -11.10
N GLU A 18 5.28 6.11 -11.06
CA GLU A 18 4.56 6.71 -9.93
C GLU A 18 3.17 6.09 -9.75
N GLY A 19 2.43 5.86 -10.84
CA GLY A 19 1.12 5.19 -10.78
C GLY A 19 1.23 3.77 -10.22
N LEU A 20 2.28 3.03 -10.60
CA LEU A 20 2.55 1.71 -10.03
C LEU A 20 2.85 1.80 -8.53
N ARG A 21 3.64 2.80 -8.08
CA ARG A 21 3.94 2.98 -6.66
C ARG A 21 2.70 3.31 -5.84
N LEU A 22 1.89 4.25 -6.29
CA LEU A 22 0.62 4.60 -5.62
C LEU A 22 -0.32 3.39 -5.53
N SER A 23 -0.42 2.60 -6.60
CA SER A 23 -1.24 1.37 -6.59
C SER A 23 -0.72 0.34 -5.58
N TYR A 24 0.61 0.20 -5.48
CA TYR A 24 1.28 -0.72 -4.57
C TYR A 24 1.23 -0.24 -3.11
N GLU A 25 1.05 1.06 -2.88
CA GLU A 25 0.87 1.66 -1.56
C GLU A 25 -0.62 1.85 -1.23
N SER A 26 -1.51 1.11 -1.90
CA SER A 26 -2.94 1.06 -1.63
C SER A 26 -3.35 -0.32 -1.13
N CYS A 27 -4.36 -0.39 -0.28
CA CYS A 27 -4.85 -1.66 0.24
C CYS A 27 -5.54 -2.48 -0.87
N PHE A 28 -5.08 -3.72 -1.11
CA PHE A 28 -5.68 -4.57 -2.15
C PHE A 28 -7.04 -5.14 -1.75
N THR A 29 -7.43 -5.06 -0.48
CA THR A 29 -8.72 -5.56 0.03
C THR A 29 -9.80 -4.49 0.01
N CYS A 30 -9.49 -3.25 0.41
CA CYS A 30 -10.51 -2.19 0.53
C CYS A 30 -10.24 -0.95 -0.35
N GLY A 31 -9.12 -0.90 -1.07
CA GLY A 31 -8.83 0.15 -2.05
C GLY A 31 -8.38 1.49 -1.49
N VAL A 32 -8.31 1.66 -0.16
CA VAL A 32 -7.81 2.91 0.43
C VAL A 32 -6.32 3.10 0.17
N SER A 33 -5.91 4.35 -0.05
CA SER A 33 -4.51 4.74 -0.26
C SER A 33 -3.79 4.86 1.07
N TRP A 34 -2.82 3.99 1.34
CA TRP A 34 -1.95 4.14 2.52
C TRP A 34 -0.95 5.28 2.33
N TYR A 35 -0.58 5.61 1.09
CA TYR A 35 0.23 6.79 0.78
C TYR A 35 -0.44 8.07 1.29
N ASP A 36 -1.74 8.21 1.06
CA ASP A 36 -2.56 9.34 1.55
C ASP A 36 -2.98 9.21 3.02
N HIS A 37 -2.34 8.30 3.78
CA HIS A 37 -2.63 8.04 5.20
C HIS A 37 -4.07 7.55 5.47
N HIS A 38 -4.78 7.06 4.47
CA HIS A 38 -6.11 6.47 4.64
C HIS A 38 -6.02 5.02 5.07
N ILE A 39 -6.94 4.62 5.95
CA ILE A 39 -7.11 3.23 6.40
C ILE A 39 -8.59 2.90 6.55
N SER A 40 -8.90 1.61 6.47
CA SER A 40 -10.16 1.07 6.99
C SER A 40 -9.90 0.32 8.28
N LEU A 41 -10.60 0.68 9.37
CA LEU A 41 -10.46 0.03 10.67
C LEU A 41 -11.01 -1.41 10.66
N ASP A 42 -11.96 -1.69 9.75
CA ASP A 42 -12.57 -3.01 9.58
C ASP A 42 -11.84 -3.87 8.53
N CYS A 43 -10.66 -3.45 8.08
CA CYS A 43 -9.85 -4.18 7.12
C CYS A 43 -8.59 -4.76 7.77
N ALA A 44 -8.48 -6.09 7.78
CA ALA A 44 -7.32 -6.80 8.33
C ALA A 44 -6.00 -6.47 7.60
N GLU A 45 -6.08 -6.21 6.29
CA GLU A 45 -4.92 -5.78 5.50
C GLU A 45 -4.48 -4.37 5.90
N CYS A 46 -5.40 -3.46 6.23
CA CYS A 46 -5.05 -2.15 6.78
C CYS A 46 -4.49 -2.27 8.21
N GLY A 47 -5.12 -3.03 9.10
CA GLY A 47 -4.59 -3.29 10.44
C GLY A 47 -4.30 -2.04 11.28
N GLY A 48 -5.08 -0.97 11.09
CA GLY A 48 -5.11 0.22 11.94
C GLY A 48 -4.05 1.30 11.68
N TYR A 49 -3.14 1.12 10.73
CA TYR A 49 -2.10 2.11 10.40
C TYR A 49 -1.82 2.13 8.89
N ALA A 50 -1.34 3.24 8.34
CA ALA A 50 -1.03 3.37 6.91
C ALA A 50 0.36 2.75 6.59
N LEU A 51 1.29 3.51 6.00
CA LEU A 51 2.64 3.01 5.68
C LEU A 51 3.58 2.91 6.89
N GLN A 52 3.30 3.64 7.96
CA GLN A 52 4.13 3.67 9.17
C GLN A 52 3.32 3.53 10.44
N ARG A 53 3.96 3.00 11.48
CA ARG A 53 3.39 2.93 12.82
C ARG A 53 4.44 2.99 13.93
N PRO A 54 4.05 3.35 15.16
CA PRO A 54 4.90 3.17 16.34
C PRO A 54 5.22 1.69 16.59
N CYS A 55 6.36 1.44 17.25
CA CYS A 55 6.86 0.11 17.57
C CYS A 55 5.77 -0.81 18.17
N PRO A 56 5.38 -1.90 17.48
CA PRO A 56 4.40 -2.86 17.99
C PRO A 56 4.87 -3.60 19.25
N GLU A 57 6.18 -3.86 19.37
CA GLU A 57 6.70 -4.69 20.47
C GLU A 57 6.60 -4.00 21.84
N CYS A 58 6.74 -2.67 21.89
CA CYS A 58 6.70 -1.91 23.15
C CYS A 58 5.56 -0.86 23.19
N GLY A 59 4.65 -0.88 22.22
CA GLY A 59 3.58 0.11 22.10
C GLY A 59 4.09 1.54 21.88
N GLY A 60 5.19 1.70 21.13
CA GLY A 60 5.76 3.01 20.80
C GLY A 60 6.67 3.65 21.86
N LYS A 61 6.89 3.03 23.03
CA LYS A 61 7.75 3.58 24.10
C LYS A 61 9.18 3.89 23.66
N CYS A 62 9.72 3.10 22.74
CA CYS A 62 11.10 3.28 22.26
C CYS A 62 11.25 4.34 21.17
N SER A 63 10.16 5.02 20.78
CA SER A 63 10.12 6.02 19.69
C SER A 63 10.58 5.50 18.31
N SER A 64 10.79 4.19 18.14
CA SER A 64 11.09 3.57 16.85
C SER A 64 9.82 3.44 16.01
N TYR A 65 9.94 3.78 14.72
CA TYR A 65 8.89 3.63 13.73
C TYR A 65 9.15 2.40 12.87
N TRP A 66 8.07 1.68 12.59
CA TRP A 66 8.09 0.48 11.75
C TRP A 66 7.39 0.80 10.45
N THR A 67 7.96 0.32 9.34
CA THR A 67 7.44 0.52 7.99
C THR A 67 6.64 -0.70 7.58
N ARG A 68 5.54 -0.49 6.87
CA ARG A 68 4.72 -1.56 6.30
C ARG A 68 5.51 -2.31 5.23
N ASN A 69 5.52 -3.64 5.30
CA ASN A 69 5.92 -4.46 4.16
C ASN A 69 4.69 -4.67 3.28
N CYS A 70 4.56 -3.87 2.20
CA CYS A 70 3.40 -3.93 1.31
C CYS A 70 3.29 -5.31 0.61
N ALA A 71 4.40 -5.89 0.16
CA ALA A 71 4.41 -7.19 -0.52
C ALA A 71 3.77 -8.29 0.34
N ILE A 72 4.24 -8.44 1.58
CA ILE A 72 3.71 -9.45 2.50
C ILE A 72 2.29 -9.07 2.96
N SER A 73 2.01 -7.76 3.11
CA SER A 73 0.66 -7.32 3.49
C SER A 73 -0.38 -7.70 2.45
N HIS A 74 -0.08 -7.50 1.17
CA HIS A 74 -0.93 -7.92 0.06
C HIS A 74 -1.04 -9.44 -0.04
N GLU A 75 0.09 -10.14 0.02
CA GLU A 75 0.15 -11.61 -0.07
C GLU A 75 -0.72 -12.27 1.01
N LYS A 76 -0.61 -11.79 2.26
CA LYS A 76 -1.32 -12.37 3.41
C LYS A 76 -2.68 -11.73 3.68
N ARG A 77 -3.05 -10.68 2.93
CA ARG A 77 -4.24 -9.85 3.19
C ARG A 77 -4.31 -9.40 4.65
N ARG A 78 -3.15 -9.08 5.23
CA ARG A 78 -2.99 -8.74 6.66
C ARG A 78 -1.79 -7.83 6.87
N ALA A 79 -1.98 -6.76 7.65
CA ALA A 79 -0.92 -5.79 7.93
C ALA A 79 0.34 -6.46 8.48
N THR A 80 1.46 -6.29 7.77
CA THR A 80 2.78 -6.81 8.14
C THR A 80 3.79 -5.65 8.20
N TRP A 81 4.66 -5.69 9.20
CA TRP A 81 5.53 -4.56 9.57
C TRP A 81 6.98 -5.00 9.71
N GLU A 82 7.89 -4.13 9.26
CA GLU A 82 9.33 -4.29 9.35
C GLU A 82 9.93 -3.16 10.20
N GLY A 83 10.80 -3.53 11.13
CA GLY A 83 11.45 -2.60 12.03
C GLY A 83 12.13 -3.32 13.17
N LYS A 84 12.73 -2.55 14.08
CA LYS A 84 13.39 -3.06 15.28
C LYS A 84 12.99 -2.24 16.49
N CYS A 85 12.69 -2.91 17.60
CA CYS A 85 12.48 -2.24 18.87
C CYS A 85 13.83 -1.83 19.48
N LEU A 86 13.89 -0.60 20.04
CA LEU A 86 15.09 -0.06 20.69
C LEU A 86 15.08 -0.24 22.22
N CYS A 87 14.07 -0.88 22.81
CA CYS A 87 14.08 -1.25 24.23
C CYS A 87 14.85 -2.55 24.50
N LYS A 88 15.46 -3.14 23.48
CA LYS A 88 16.17 -4.42 23.53
C LYS A 88 17.68 -4.20 23.49
#